data_AF-A0A3B0UBD0-F1
#
_entry.id   AF-A0A3B0UBD0-F1
#
_cell.length_a   1.000
_cell.length_b   1.000
_cell.length_c   1.000
_cell.angle_alpha   90.00
_cell.angle_beta   90.00
_cell.angle_gamma   90.00
#
_symmetry.space_group_name_H-M   'P 1'
#
loop_
_entity.id
_entity.type
_entity.pdbx_description
1 polymer ?
#
loop_
_entity_poly.entity_id
_entity_poly.type
_entity_poly.pdbx_seq_one_letter_code
_entity_poly.pdbx_strand_id
1 'polypeptide(L)'
;HQWPPVKTMKKAFSFLQTDAMRRQLIPVDKHFIARLKAAFEKERKQAARDSNPLLQWQTDQQIVAFLNGLTPVGTYKKEMQKLLQNPILKKQQQQQAFLKKEEQKWQQTYARAFENRDATWWKNALNHLSGMQKSAKTPTEKEMTRRLFNYLSLMSYLYADGSLKNNQTAAAGKYLMIYERSDPTNPEVYFLKALHYAMEGKTNAILPALQKAADNGFKDVKRLENNAYFSGLRQTPAFLKILLRVKENKKTAEEG
;
A
#
# COMPACT_ATOMS: atom_id res chain seq x y z
N HIS A 1 4.09 1.78 7.22
CA HIS A 1 2.81 1.48 6.56
C HIS A 1 1.93 2.72 6.56
N GLN A 2 1.38 3.12 5.40
CA GLN A 2 0.36 4.16 5.34
C GLN A 2 -1.02 3.56 5.67
N TRP A 3 -1.82 4.31 6.41
CA TRP A 3 -3.24 4.00 6.62
C TRP A 3 -3.98 3.85 5.28
N PRO A 4 -5.07 3.07 5.22
CA PRO A 4 -5.90 3.01 4.03
C PRO A 4 -6.37 4.41 3.61
N PRO A 5 -6.60 4.66 2.31
CA PRO A 5 -7.09 5.96 1.85
C PRO A 5 -8.33 6.41 2.62
N VAL A 6 -8.47 7.72 2.85
CA VAL A 6 -9.59 8.31 3.61
C VAL A 6 -10.96 7.80 3.14
N LYS A 7 -11.15 7.64 1.82
CA LYS A 7 -12.38 7.09 1.24
C LYS A 7 -12.66 5.66 1.71
N THR A 8 -11.63 4.82 1.79
CA THR A 8 -11.73 3.43 2.29
C THR A 8 -12.07 3.42 3.77
N MET A 9 -11.40 4.25 4.58
CA MET A 9 -11.70 4.38 6.01
C MET A 9 -13.13 4.85 6.25
N LYS A 10 -13.60 5.87 5.52
CA LYS A 10 -14.99 6.35 5.59
C LYS A 10 -16.01 5.24 5.26
N LYS A 11 -15.75 4.42 4.24
CA LYS A 11 -16.59 3.25 3.92
C LYS A 11 -16.60 2.24 5.09
N ALA A 12 -15.44 1.95 5.70
CA ALA A 12 -15.36 1.03 6.84
C ALA A 12 -16.14 1.53 8.06
N PHE A 13 -15.98 2.81 8.45
CA PHE A 13 -16.75 3.39 9.55
C PHE A 13 -18.25 3.41 9.26
N SER A 14 -18.64 3.68 8.01
CA SER A 14 -20.04 3.63 7.62
C SER A 14 -20.63 2.23 7.79
N PHE A 15 -19.87 1.18 7.46
CA PHE A 15 -20.27 -0.21 7.67
C PHE A 15 -20.44 -0.54 9.16
N LEU A 16 -19.49 -0.13 10.00
CA LEU A 16 -19.55 -0.35 11.45
C LEU A 16 -20.76 0.37 12.06
N GLN A 17 -21.05 1.59 11.62
CA GLN A 17 -22.20 2.35 12.08
C GLN A 17 -23.52 1.70 11.68
N THR A 18 -23.66 1.23 10.43
CA THR A 18 -24.88 0.52 10.02
C THR A 18 -25.01 -0.85 10.70
N ASP A 19 -23.91 -1.55 10.99
CA ASP A 19 -23.96 -2.78 11.78
C ASP A 19 -24.42 -2.53 13.22
N ALA A 20 -23.90 -1.49 13.86
CA ALA A 20 -24.32 -1.08 15.21
C ALA A 20 -25.82 -0.72 15.26
N MET A 21 -26.33 0.01 14.25
CA MET A 21 -27.77 0.29 14.12
C MET A 21 -28.59 -1.00 13.94
N ARG A 22 -28.14 -1.92 13.09
CA ARG A 22 -28.82 -3.19 12.82
C ARG A 22 -28.91 -4.06 14.07
N ARG A 23 -27.84 -4.06 14.87
CA ARG A 23 -27.75 -4.77 16.16
C ARG A 23 -28.36 -3.99 17.32
N GLN A 24 -28.96 -2.83 17.05
CA GLN A 24 -29.59 -1.95 18.05
C GLN A 24 -28.64 -1.49 19.17
N LEU A 25 -27.33 -1.45 18.90
CA LEU A 25 -26.33 -0.90 19.82
C LEU A 25 -26.38 0.64 19.86
N ILE A 26 -26.93 1.24 18.81
CA ILE A 26 -27.22 2.68 18.71
C ILE A 26 -28.58 2.89 18.03
N PRO A 27 -29.24 4.05 18.23
CA PRO A 27 -30.47 4.38 17.53
C PRO A 27 -30.30 4.39 16.00
N VAL A 28 -31.36 4.01 15.28
CA VAL A 28 -31.37 4.02 13.82
C VAL A 28 -31.43 5.46 13.30
N ASP A 29 -30.37 5.92 12.65
CA ASP A 29 -30.32 7.22 11.98
C ASP A 29 -30.79 7.10 10.52
N LYS A 30 -32.05 7.47 10.28
CA LYS A 30 -32.68 7.43 8.96
C LYS A 30 -32.03 8.40 7.96
N HIS A 31 -31.51 9.54 8.42
CA HIS A 31 -30.87 10.52 7.53
C HIS A 31 -29.50 10.03 7.08
N PHE A 32 -28.73 9.41 7.98
CA PHE A 32 -27.47 8.76 7.61
C PHE A 32 -27.69 7.63 6.60
N ILE A 33 -28.67 6.74 6.86
CA ILE A 33 -29.03 5.65 5.93
C ILE A 33 -29.42 6.19 4.55
N ALA A 34 -30.26 7.24 4.50
CA ALA A 34 -30.69 7.85 3.25
C ALA A 34 -29.51 8.46 2.46
N ARG A 35 -28.62 9.19 3.13
CA ARG A 35 -27.42 9.76 2.50
C ARG A 35 -26.48 8.68 1.97
N LEU A 36 -26.24 7.63 2.75
CA LEU A 36 -25.38 6.51 2.36
C LEU A 36 -25.96 5.77 1.15
N LYS A 37 -27.27 5.50 1.16
CA LYS A 37 -27.98 4.91 0.03
C LYS A 37 -27.87 5.78 -1.23
N ALA A 38 -28.09 7.10 -1.11
CA ALA A 38 -27.99 8.02 -2.24
C ALA A 38 -26.58 8.06 -2.85
N ALA A 39 -25.53 7.96 -2.01
CA ALA A 39 -24.16 7.89 -2.48
C ALA A 39 -23.89 6.61 -3.30
N PHE A 40 -24.35 5.44 -2.81
CA PHE A 40 -24.24 4.20 -3.58
C PHE A 40 -25.08 4.23 -4.85
N GLU A 41 -26.29 4.77 -4.82
CA GLU A 41 -27.13 4.92 -6.01
C GLU A 41 -26.47 5.79 -7.09
N LYS A 42 -25.76 6.85 -6.69
CA LYS A 42 -24.98 7.66 -7.62
C LYS A 42 -23.86 6.84 -8.29
N GLU A 43 -23.11 6.06 -7.51
CA GLU A 43 -22.05 5.16 -8.01
C GLU A 43 -22.64 4.09 -8.95
N ARG A 44 -23.77 3.49 -8.56
CA ARG A 44 -24.50 2.49 -9.33
C ARG A 44 -24.98 3.03 -10.69
N LYS A 45 -25.60 4.22 -10.70
CA LYS A 45 -26.07 4.88 -11.94
C LYS A 45 -24.91 5.22 -12.86
N GLN A 46 -23.78 5.66 -12.31
CA GLN A 46 -22.57 5.92 -13.09
C GLN A 46 -22.05 4.62 -13.71
N ALA A 47 -21.96 3.54 -12.95
CA ALA A 47 -21.54 2.23 -13.46
C ALA A 47 -22.42 1.72 -14.62
N ALA A 48 -23.74 1.93 -14.52
CA ALA A 48 -24.66 1.59 -15.60
C ALA A 48 -24.43 2.43 -16.87
N ARG A 49 -24.20 3.74 -16.73
CA ARG A 49 -23.86 4.63 -17.85
C ARG A 49 -22.56 4.24 -18.54
N ASP A 50 -21.57 3.86 -17.75
CA ASP A 50 -20.25 3.44 -18.24
C ASP A 50 -20.23 1.98 -18.75
N SER A 51 -21.40 1.33 -18.82
CA SER A 51 -21.54 -0.09 -19.19
C SER A 51 -20.59 -1.01 -18.41
N ASN A 52 -20.46 -0.77 -17.11
CA ASN A 52 -19.58 -1.49 -16.20
C ASN A 52 -20.39 -2.40 -15.25
N PRO A 53 -20.78 -3.61 -15.71
CA PRO A 53 -21.65 -4.50 -14.93
C PRO A 53 -20.99 -5.00 -13.65
N LEU A 54 -19.65 -5.08 -13.61
CA LEU A 54 -18.90 -5.43 -12.41
C LEU A 54 -19.02 -4.37 -11.32
N LEU A 55 -18.79 -3.08 -11.65
CA LEU A 55 -18.93 -2.01 -10.66
C LEU A 55 -20.38 -1.89 -10.19
N GLN A 56 -21.35 -2.06 -11.09
CA GLN A 56 -22.76 -2.07 -10.72
C GLN A 56 -23.07 -3.22 -9.74
N TRP A 57 -22.63 -4.44 -10.05
CA TRP A 57 -22.83 -5.61 -9.19
C TRP A 57 -22.14 -5.44 -7.82
N GLN A 58 -20.91 -4.92 -7.78
CA GLN A 58 -20.18 -4.63 -6.54
C GLN A 58 -20.88 -3.55 -5.70
N THR A 59 -21.45 -2.54 -6.35
CA THR A 59 -22.21 -1.48 -5.66
C THR A 59 -23.50 -2.04 -5.09
N ASP A 60 -24.21 -2.90 -5.83
CA ASP A 60 -25.41 -3.59 -5.34
C ASP A 60 -25.08 -4.50 -4.14
N GLN A 61 -23.94 -5.21 -4.17
CA GLN A 61 -23.44 -5.94 -3.01
C GLN A 61 -23.19 -5.04 -1.80
N GLN A 62 -22.57 -3.87 -1.99
CA GLN A 62 -22.32 -2.91 -0.91
C GLN A 62 -23.64 -2.38 -0.32
N ILE A 63 -24.62 -2.02 -1.16
CA ILE A 63 -25.94 -1.60 -0.70
C ILE A 63 -26.58 -2.68 0.17
N VAL A 64 -26.57 -3.94 -0.29
CA VAL A 64 -27.13 -5.06 0.48
C VAL A 64 -26.37 -5.27 1.79
N ALA A 65 -25.04 -5.32 1.76
CA ALA A 65 -24.24 -5.56 2.97
C ALA A 65 -24.39 -4.45 4.02
N PHE A 66 -24.46 -3.20 3.58
CA PHE A 66 -24.53 -2.04 4.48
C PHE A 66 -25.95 -1.83 5.01
N LEU A 67 -26.98 -2.03 4.20
CA LEU A 67 -28.33 -1.54 4.49
C LEU A 67 -29.39 -2.63 4.71
N ASN A 68 -29.08 -3.91 4.47
CA ASN A 68 -30.00 -5.01 4.79
C ASN A 68 -30.34 -5.01 6.29
N GLY A 69 -31.63 -5.09 6.61
CA GLY A 69 -32.16 -4.96 7.98
C GLY A 69 -32.43 -3.52 8.44
N LEU A 70 -32.02 -2.52 7.66
CA LEU A 70 -32.26 -1.09 7.95
C LEU A 70 -33.18 -0.41 6.93
N THR A 71 -33.21 -0.91 5.69
CA THR A 71 -34.07 -0.42 4.62
C THR A 71 -34.36 -1.53 3.60
N PRO A 72 -35.41 -1.43 2.77
CA PRO A 72 -35.65 -2.40 1.71
C PRO A 72 -34.50 -2.47 0.70
N VAL A 73 -33.93 -3.66 0.50
CA VAL A 73 -32.84 -3.93 -0.45
C VAL A 73 -33.19 -4.97 -1.52
N GLY A 74 -34.46 -5.39 -1.60
CA GLY A 74 -34.90 -6.49 -2.46
C GLY A 74 -34.61 -6.27 -3.94
N THR A 75 -34.76 -5.04 -4.44
CA THR A 75 -34.44 -4.68 -5.83
C THR A 75 -32.99 -4.95 -6.17
N TYR A 76 -32.04 -4.54 -5.32
CA TYR A 76 -30.61 -4.75 -5.56
C TYR A 76 -30.24 -6.23 -5.55
N LYS A 77 -30.82 -7.03 -4.63
CA LYS A 77 -30.63 -8.49 -4.63
C LYS A 77 -31.09 -9.13 -5.94
N LYS A 78 -32.25 -8.72 -6.48
CA LYS A 78 -32.77 -9.22 -7.77
C LYS A 78 -31.86 -8.80 -8.94
N GLU A 79 -31.44 -7.54 -8.97
CA GLU A 79 -30.54 -7.03 -10.01
C GLU A 79 -29.17 -7.72 -9.98
N MET A 80 -28.63 -8.02 -8.79
CA MET A 80 -27.42 -8.84 -8.66
C MET A 80 -27.59 -10.21 -9.33
N GLN A 81 -28.72 -10.89 -9.12
CA GLN A 81 -28.99 -12.21 -9.73
C GLN A 81 -29.09 -12.12 -11.26
N LYS A 82 -29.71 -11.05 -11.79
CA LYS A 82 -29.74 -10.80 -13.24
C LYS A 82 -28.33 -10.54 -13.79
N LEU A 83 -27.57 -9.68 -13.13
CA LEU A 83 -26.20 -9.34 -13.53
C LEU A 83 -25.29 -10.57 -13.52
N LEU A 84 -25.49 -11.53 -12.61
CA LEU A 84 -24.73 -12.80 -12.60
C LEU A 84 -24.91 -13.62 -13.89
N GLN A 85 -25.97 -13.40 -14.67
CA GLN A 85 -26.13 -14.03 -16.00
C GLN A 85 -25.46 -13.26 -17.13
N ASN A 86 -24.97 -12.03 -16.88
CA ASN A 86 -24.30 -11.22 -17.87
C ASN A 86 -22.93 -11.82 -18.25
N PRO A 87 -22.66 -12.11 -19.54
CA PRO A 87 -21.40 -12.73 -19.96
C PRO A 87 -20.18 -11.82 -19.75
N ILE A 88 -20.33 -10.50 -19.84
CA ILE A 88 -19.26 -9.53 -19.56
C ILE A 88 -18.88 -9.59 -18.08
N LEU A 89 -19.88 -9.63 -17.18
CA LEU A 89 -19.61 -9.77 -15.75
C LEU A 89 -18.87 -11.08 -15.44
N LYS A 90 -19.36 -12.21 -15.98
CA LYS A 90 -18.73 -13.52 -15.78
C LYS A 90 -17.26 -13.50 -16.20
N LYS A 91 -16.95 -12.93 -17.38
CA LYS A 91 -15.58 -12.79 -17.87
C LYS A 91 -14.74 -11.88 -16.96
N GLN A 92 -15.28 -10.75 -16.49
CA GLN A 92 -14.58 -9.84 -15.58
C GLN A 92 -14.29 -10.50 -14.22
N GLN A 93 -15.23 -11.26 -13.67
CA GLN A 93 -15.04 -12.01 -12.42
C GLN A 93 -14.01 -13.13 -12.56
N GLN A 94 -14.03 -13.87 -13.68
CA GLN A 94 -13.01 -14.88 -13.98
C GLN A 94 -11.61 -14.24 -14.07
N GLN A 95 -11.50 -13.10 -14.74
CA GLN A 95 -10.23 -12.37 -14.82
C GLN A 95 -9.76 -11.91 -13.44
N GLN A 96 -10.63 -11.37 -12.58
CA GLN A 96 -10.26 -11.00 -11.21
C GLN A 96 -9.79 -12.20 -10.39
N ALA A 97 -10.49 -13.34 -10.50
CA ALA A 97 -10.11 -14.56 -9.81
C ALA A 97 -8.76 -15.09 -10.30
N PHE A 98 -8.51 -15.04 -11.61
CA PHE A 98 -7.24 -15.41 -12.21
C PHE A 98 -6.10 -14.51 -11.69
N LEU A 99 -6.26 -13.18 -11.78
CA LEU A 99 -5.26 -12.23 -11.31
C LEU A 99 -4.98 -12.37 -9.81
N LYS A 100 -6.00 -12.64 -8.99
CA LYS A 100 -5.82 -12.88 -7.56
C LYS A 100 -4.98 -14.14 -7.29
N LYS A 101 -5.22 -15.22 -8.05
CA LYS A 101 -4.42 -16.46 -7.95
C LYS A 101 -2.98 -16.23 -8.39
N GLU A 102 -2.78 -15.51 -9.49
CA GLU A 102 -1.45 -15.15 -9.98
C GLU A 102 -0.71 -14.26 -8.98
N GLU A 103 -1.36 -13.26 -8.40
CA GLU A 103 -0.79 -12.42 -7.35
C GLU A 103 -0.32 -13.24 -6.15
N GLN A 104 -1.17 -14.15 -5.66
CA GLN A 104 -0.84 -15.04 -4.55
C GLN A 104 0.35 -15.95 -4.87
N LYS A 105 0.41 -16.49 -6.09
CA LYS A 105 1.52 -17.31 -6.57
C LYS A 105 2.83 -16.51 -6.61
N TRP A 106 2.81 -15.28 -7.09
CA TRP A 106 3.98 -14.40 -7.08
C TRP A 106 4.42 -14.03 -5.67
N GLN A 107 3.49 -13.69 -4.77
CA GLN A 107 3.80 -13.42 -3.37
C GLN A 107 4.47 -14.61 -2.69
N GLN A 108 3.97 -15.83 -2.89
CA GLN A 108 4.58 -17.05 -2.36
C GLN A 108 5.98 -17.30 -2.94
N THR A 109 6.14 -17.08 -4.25
CA THR A 109 7.44 -17.21 -4.93
C THR A 109 8.45 -16.24 -4.32
N TYR A 110 8.07 -14.97 -4.16
CA TYR A 110 8.92 -13.95 -3.57
C TYR A 110 9.21 -14.20 -2.10
N ALA A 111 8.23 -14.63 -1.30
CA ALA A 111 8.42 -14.98 0.10
C ALA A 111 9.56 -16.00 0.27
N ARG A 112 9.52 -17.11 -0.49
CA ARG A 112 10.57 -18.14 -0.45
C ARG A 112 11.91 -17.64 -0.98
N ALA A 113 11.89 -16.71 -1.94
CA ALA A 113 13.09 -16.17 -2.57
C ALA A 113 13.86 -15.18 -1.68
N PHE A 114 13.23 -14.54 -0.69
CA PHE A 114 13.91 -13.57 0.18
C PHE A 114 15.10 -14.21 0.89
N GLU A 115 14.93 -15.41 1.40
CA GLU A 115 15.98 -16.16 2.10
C GLU A 115 16.89 -16.89 1.11
N ASN A 116 16.32 -17.54 0.10
CA ASN A 116 17.02 -18.57 -0.68
C ASN A 116 17.61 -18.10 -2.02
N ARG A 117 17.39 -16.84 -2.43
CA ARG A 117 17.87 -16.32 -3.72
C ARG A 117 18.85 -15.16 -3.53
N ASP A 118 19.77 -15.06 -4.48
CA ASP A 118 20.83 -14.05 -4.53
C ASP A 118 20.36 -12.74 -5.20
N ALA A 119 21.25 -11.75 -5.20
CA ALA A 119 20.96 -10.44 -5.77
C ALA A 119 20.74 -10.47 -7.30
N THR A 120 21.37 -11.40 -8.02
CA THR A 120 21.23 -11.53 -9.49
C THR A 120 19.83 -12.02 -9.84
N TRP A 121 19.35 -13.04 -9.14
CA TRP A 121 17.98 -13.53 -9.28
C TRP A 121 16.97 -12.41 -8.98
N TRP A 122 17.19 -11.64 -7.92
CA TRP A 122 16.31 -10.54 -7.53
C TRP A 122 16.29 -9.41 -8.56
N LYS A 123 17.43 -9.07 -9.18
CA LYS A 123 17.47 -8.11 -10.30
C LYS A 123 16.58 -8.58 -11.45
N ASN A 124 16.66 -9.86 -11.82
CA ASN A 124 15.83 -10.44 -12.88
C ASN A 124 14.35 -10.45 -12.51
N ALA A 125 14.00 -10.84 -11.28
CA ALA A 125 12.63 -10.86 -10.78
C ALA A 125 11.99 -9.46 -10.78
N LEU A 126 12.74 -8.43 -10.36
CA LEU A 126 12.28 -7.04 -10.36
C LEU A 126 12.15 -6.48 -11.77
N ASN A 127 13.04 -6.87 -12.69
CA ASN A 127 12.93 -6.50 -14.11
C ASN A 127 11.68 -7.13 -14.75
N HIS A 128 11.43 -8.40 -14.45
CA HIS A 128 10.21 -9.09 -14.88
C HIS A 128 8.96 -8.39 -14.34
N LEU A 129 8.93 -8.06 -13.04
CA LEU A 129 7.81 -7.36 -12.41
C LEU A 129 7.60 -5.96 -13.03
N SER A 130 8.67 -5.22 -13.32
CA SER A 130 8.60 -3.96 -14.05
C SER A 130 8.04 -4.15 -15.47
N GLY A 131 8.45 -5.22 -16.15
CA GLY A 131 7.89 -5.62 -17.45
C GLY A 131 6.38 -5.88 -17.38
N MET A 132 5.93 -6.64 -16.37
CA MET A 132 4.50 -6.87 -16.11
C MET A 132 3.74 -5.57 -15.87
N GLN A 133 4.33 -4.60 -15.15
CA GLN A 133 3.69 -3.32 -14.88
C GLN A 133 3.52 -2.50 -16.16
N LYS A 134 4.54 -2.48 -17.02
CA LYS A 134 4.53 -1.76 -18.30
C LYS A 134 3.57 -2.37 -19.31
N SER A 135 3.44 -3.71 -19.33
CA SER A 135 2.58 -4.43 -20.27
C SER A 135 1.12 -4.56 -19.82
N ALA A 136 0.80 -4.22 -18.57
CA ALA A 136 -0.55 -4.28 -18.02
C ALA A 136 -1.53 -3.38 -18.80
N LYS A 137 -2.56 -4.00 -19.40
CA LYS A 137 -3.52 -3.32 -20.28
C LYS A 137 -4.74 -2.83 -19.51
N THR A 138 -5.11 -3.54 -18.46
CA THR A 138 -6.29 -3.23 -17.66
C THR A 138 -5.92 -2.55 -16.34
N PRO A 139 -6.81 -1.71 -15.77
CA PRO A 139 -6.61 -1.16 -14.43
C PRO A 139 -6.35 -2.25 -13.38
N THR A 140 -7.05 -3.38 -13.44
CA THR A 140 -6.89 -4.49 -12.48
C THR A 140 -5.51 -5.13 -12.53
N GLU A 141 -4.93 -5.29 -13.72
CA GLU A 141 -3.55 -5.79 -13.88
C GLU A 141 -2.52 -4.80 -13.33
N LYS A 142 -2.69 -3.50 -13.63
CA LYS A 142 -1.81 -2.44 -13.09
C LYS A 142 -1.85 -2.45 -11.56
N GLU A 143 -3.04 -2.59 -11.00
CA GLU A 143 -3.25 -2.68 -9.55
C GLU A 143 -2.64 -3.92 -8.93
N MET A 144 -2.74 -5.08 -9.59
CA MET A 144 -2.06 -6.31 -9.14
C MET A 144 -0.55 -6.10 -9.07
N THR A 145 0.07 -5.58 -10.13
CA THR A 145 1.51 -5.38 -10.16
C THR A 145 1.95 -4.34 -9.12
N ARG A 146 1.16 -3.28 -8.92
CA ARG A 146 1.39 -2.30 -7.83
C ARG A 146 1.35 -2.97 -6.45
N ARG A 147 0.39 -3.86 -6.19
CA ARG A 147 0.33 -4.60 -4.93
C ARG A 147 1.53 -5.53 -4.72
N LEU A 148 2.05 -6.14 -5.79
CA LEU A 148 3.28 -6.93 -5.72
C LEU A 148 4.51 -6.06 -5.37
N PHE A 149 4.63 -4.86 -5.94
CA PHE A 149 5.66 -3.90 -5.52
C PHE A 149 5.51 -3.49 -4.05
N ASN A 150 4.30 -3.17 -3.61
CA ASN A 150 4.03 -2.84 -2.21
C ASN A 150 4.38 -4.00 -1.25
N TYR A 151 4.08 -5.23 -1.66
CA TYR A 151 4.45 -6.43 -0.93
C TYR A 151 5.98 -6.56 -0.80
N LEU A 152 6.71 -6.40 -1.91
CA LEU A 152 8.19 -6.45 -1.90
C LEU A 152 8.79 -5.32 -1.06
N SER A 153 8.23 -4.11 -1.13
CA SER A 153 8.63 -2.97 -0.31
C SER A 153 8.52 -3.29 1.18
N LEU A 154 7.36 -3.79 1.63
CA LEU A 154 7.16 -4.20 3.02
C LEU A 154 8.13 -5.29 3.44
N MET A 155 8.21 -6.39 2.68
CA MET A 155 9.05 -7.51 3.05
C MET A 155 10.53 -7.09 3.11
N SER A 156 10.97 -6.28 2.15
CA SER A 156 12.35 -5.80 2.13
C SER A 156 12.67 -4.89 3.30
N TYR A 157 11.73 -4.03 3.73
CA TYR A 157 11.86 -3.28 4.98
C TYR A 157 12.06 -4.21 6.18
N LEU A 158 11.17 -5.19 6.37
CA LEU A 158 11.22 -6.11 7.52
C LEU A 158 12.54 -6.89 7.58
N TYR A 159 12.96 -7.45 6.45
CA TYR A 159 14.21 -8.21 6.36
C TYR A 159 15.45 -7.31 6.48
N ALA A 160 15.46 -6.11 5.90
CA ALA A 160 16.57 -5.17 6.02
C ALA A 160 16.73 -4.66 7.45
N ASP A 161 15.64 -4.20 8.09
CA ASP A 161 15.65 -3.71 9.46
C ASP A 161 16.05 -4.81 10.44
N GLY A 162 15.49 -6.02 10.29
CA GLY A 162 15.88 -7.19 11.09
C GLY A 162 17.36 -7.56 10.91
N SER A 163 17.86 -7.57 9.67
CA SER A 163 19.26 -7.88 9.38
C SER A 163 20.22 -6.84 10.00
N LEU A 164 19.90 -5.54 9.89
CA LEU A 164 20.72 -4.47 10.48
C LEU A 164 20.74 -4.56 12.01
N LYS A 165 19.59 -4.81 12.64
CA LYS A 165 19.51 -5.02 14.10
C LYS A 165 20.33 -6.20 14.60
N ASN A 166 20.47 -7.23 13.77
CA ASN A 166 21.26 -8.43 14.07
C ASN A 166 22.71 -8.37 13.54
N ASN A 167 23.20 -7.20 13.12
CA ASN A 167 24.54 -7.01 12.53
C ASN A 167 24.83 -7.88 11.28
N GLN A 168 23.80 -8.37 10.59
CA GLN A 168 23.91 -9.15 9.35
C GLN A 168 24.00 -8.23 8.13
N THR A 169 25.07 -7.43 8.06
CA THR A 169 25.23 -6.35 7.06
C THR A 169 25.18 -6.85 5.61
N ALA A 170 25.80 -7.98 5.30
CA ALA A 170 25.77 -8.57 3.96
C ALA A 170 24.35 -8.92 3.50
N ALA A 171 23.54 -9.51 4.40
CA ALA A 171 22.14 -9.83 4.11
C ALA A 171 21.31 -8.54 3.95
N ALA A 172 21.53 -7.55 4.81
CA ALA A 172 20.86 -6.24 4.75
C ALA A 172 21.08 -5.56 3.38
N GLY A 173 22.28 -5.60 2.82
CA GLY A 173 22.58 -5.02 1.51
C GLY A 173 21.69 -5.58 0.39
N LYS A 174 21.47 -6.90 0.35
CA LYS A 174 20.55 -7.53 -0.61
C LYS A 174 19.12 -7.02 -0.44
N TYR A 175 18.62 -6.97 0.80
CA TYR A 175 17.27 -6.52 1.08
C TYR A 175 17.06 -5.04 0.76
N LEU A 176 18.03 -4.18 1.05
CA LEU A 176 17.99 -2.76 0.71
C LEU A 176 18.00 -2.52 -0.80
N MET A 177 18.70 -3.37 -1.58
CA MET A 177 18.62 -3.34 -3.04
C MET A 177 17.21 -3.64 -3.55
N ILE A 178 16.55 -4.67 -3.00
CA ILE A 178 15.18 -5.03 -3.38
C ILE A 178 14.21 -3.92 -2.96
N TYR A 179 14.40 -3.37 -1.75
CA TYR A 179 13.59 -2.28 -1.22
C TYR A 179 13.66 -1.05 -2.12
N GLU A 180 14.86 -0.56 -2.44
CA GLU A 180 15.03 0.66 -3.24
C GLU A 180 14.40 0.51 -4.62
N ARG A 181 14.52 -0.67 -5.23
CA ARG A 181 13.98 -0.90 -6.57
C ARG A 181 12.47 -1.15 -6.57
N SER A 182 11.89 -1.58 -5.45
CA SER A 182 10.44 -1.78 -5.32
C SER A 182 9.70 -0.52 -4.89
N ASP A 183 10.35 0.37 -4.13
CA ASP A 183 9.76 1.60 -3.61
C ASP A 183 10.82 2.71 -3.51
N PRO A 184 11.29 3.25 -4.66
CA PRO A 184 12.41 4.19 -4.74
C PRO A 184 12.12 5.57 -4.14
N THR A 185 10.86 5.86 -3.82
CA THR A 185 10.46 7.13 -3.19
C THR A 185 10.28 6.99 -1.70
N ASN A 186 10.46 5.79 -1.13
CA ASN A 186 10.32 5.59 0.30
C ASN A 186 11.52 6.20 1.04
N PRO A 187 11.35 7.15 1.95
CA PRO A 187 12.47 7.71 2.68
C PRO A 187 13.20 6.68 3.56
N GLU A 188 12.48 5.66 4.03
CA GLU A 188 12.98 4.65 4.96
C GLU A 188 14.11 3.81 4.34
N VAL A 189 14.04 3.48 3.05
CA VAL A 189 15.11 2.69 2.40
C VAL A 189 16.43 3.43 2.44
N TYR A 190 16.42 4.75 2.25
CA TYR A 190 17.63 5.56 2.23
C TYR A 190 18.19 5.78 3.63
N PHE A 191 17.32 5.92 4.63
CA PHE A 191 17.75 5.94 6.03
C PHE A 191 18.42 4.62 6.44
N LEU A 192 17.82 3.47 6.11
CA LEU A 192 18.41 2.17 6.38
C LEU A 192 19.69 1.91 5.57
N LYS A 193 19.80 2.42 4.33
CA LYS A 193 21.06 2.41 3.57
C LYS A 193 22.16 3.23 4.24
N ALA A 194 21.85 4.40 4.78
CA ALA A 194 22.83 5.20 5.53
C ALA A 194 23.35 4.45 6.76
N LEU A 195 22.46 3.75 7.48
CA LEU A 195 22.84 2.87 8.59
C LEU A 195 23.74 1.73 8.12
N HIS A 196 23.34 1.02 7.07
CA HIS A 196 24.13 -0.05 6.48
C HIS A 196 25.54 0.42 6.08
N TYR A 197 25.65 1.59 5.42
CA TYR A 197 26.94 2.17 5.05
C TYR A 197 27.80 2.52 6.25
N ALA A 198 27.21 3.07 7.32
CA ALA A 198 27.94 3.36 8.55
C ALA A 198 28.46 2.07 9.21
N MET A 199 27.65 1.02 9.24
CA MET A 199 28.04 -0.30 9.78
C MET A 199 29.15 -0.98 8.95
N GLU A 200 29.19 -0.75 7.64
CA GLU A 200 30.24 -1.26 6.75
C GLU A 200 31.48 -0.35 6.65
N GLY A 201 31.54 0.76 7.40
CA GLY A 201 32.64 1.73 7.33
C GLY A 201 32.72 2.53 6.02
N LYS A 202 31.63 2.55 5.22
CA LYS A 202 31.53 3.27 3.95
C LYS A 202 31.15 4.74 4.19
N THR A 203 32.01 5.48 4.89
CA THR A 203 31.74 6.83 5.40
C THR A 203 31.26 7.82 4.32
N ASN A 204 31.85 7.75 3.12
CA ASN A 204 31.52 8.64 2.00
C ASN A 204 30.07 8.46 1.48
N ALA A 205 29.43 7.33 1.76
CA ALA A 205 28.08 7.02 1.29
C ALA A 205 26.97 7.39 2.30
N ILE A 206 27.32 7.71 3.55
CA ILE A 206 26.35 7.98 4.62
C ILE A 206 25.55 9.26 4.35
N LEU A 207 26.23 10.39 4.18
CA LEU A 207 25.58 11.69 3.98
C LEU A 207 24.72 11.74 2.70
N PRO A 208 25.17 11.22 1.54
CA PRO A 208 24.32 11.14 0.35
C PRO A 208 23.04 10.32 0.58
N ALA A 209 23.12 9.21 1.31
CA ALA A 209 21.96 8.39 1.62
C ALA A 209 21.00 9.12 2.58
N LEU A 210 21.52 9.79 3.61
CA LEU A 210 20.70 10.61 4.52
C LEU A 210 20.03 11.79 3.81
N GLN A 211 20.73 12.46 2.89
CA GLN A 211 20.15 13.52 2.07
C GLN A 211 18.99 12.98 1.24
N LYS A 212 19.18 11.84 0.56
CA LYS A 212 18.13 11.20 -0.24
C LYS A 212 16.93 10.75 0.61
N ALA A 213 17.16 10.33 1.87
CA ALA A 213 16.08 10.06 2.82
C ALA A 213 15.29 11.34 3.13
N ALA A 214 15.98 12.44 3.44
CA ALA A 214 15.35 13.73 3.72
C ALA A 214 14.58 14.28 2.50
N ASP A 215 15.13 14.15 1.29
CA ASP A 215 14.47 14.60 0.06
C ASP A 215 13.18 13.82 -0.22
N ASN A 216 13.15 12.54 0.14
CA ASN A 216 11.97 11.67 0.04
C ASN A 216 11.01 11.80 1.23
N GLY A 217 11.19 12.79 2.11
CA GLY A 217 10.24 13.08 3.19
C GLY A 217 10.50 12.34 4.50
N PHE A 218 11.73 11.86 4.76
CA PHE A 218 12.08 11.33 6.08
C PHE A 218 11.84 12.40 7.14
N LYS A 219 11.17 12.03 8.23
CA LYS A 219 10.67 12.99 9.24
C LYS A 219 10.95 12.61 10.70
N ASP A 220 11.61 11.48 10.94
CA ASP A 220 11.94 11.05 12.31
C ASP A 220 13.23 11.73 12.79
N VAL A 221 13.08 12.96 13.27
CA VAL A 221 14.17 13.81 13.79
C VAL A 221 14.94 13.08 14.91
N LYS A 222 14.22 12.46 15.86
CA LYS A 222 14.85 11.79 17.00
C LYS A 222 15.70 10.61 16.54
N ARG A 223 15.20 9.81 15.58
CA ARG A 223 15.94 8.66 15.06
C ARG A 223 17.16 9.06 14.25
N LEU A 224 17.15 10.23 13.60
CA LEU A 224 18.33 10.79 12.94
C LEU A 224 19.36 11.32 13.96
N GLU A 225 18.93 12.16 14.91
CA GLU A 225 19.81 12.80 15.90
C GLU A 225 20.43 11.79 16.87
N ASN A 226 19.64 10.83 17.37
CA ASN A 226 20.08 9.91 18.42
C ASN A 226 20.81 8.67 17.90
N ASN A 227 20.94 8.49 16.59
CA ASN A 227 21.63 7.32 16.06
C ASN A 227 23.12 7.37 16.39
N ALA A 228 23.64 6.32 17.03
CA ALA A 228 25.04 6.24 17.44
C ALA A 228 26.01 6.20 16.24
N TYR A 229 25.59 5.56 15.14
CA TYR A 229 26.40 5.45 13.91
C TYR A 229 26.63 6.79 13.20
N PHE A 230 25.86 7.82 13.54
CA PHE A 230 26.01 9.15 12.95
C PHE A 230 26.65 10.16 13.91
N SER A 231 27.10 9.74 15.09
CA SER A 231 27.65 10.62 16.13
C SER A 231 28.78 11.52 15.63
N GLY A 232 29.74 10.96 14.90
CA GLY A 232 30.87 11.70 14.30
C GLY A 232 30.48 12.68 13.19
N LEU A 233 29.25 12.61 12.67
CA LEU A 233 28.77 13.49 11.60
C LEU A 233 27.95 14.67 12.11
N ARG A 234 27.49 14.66 13.38
CA ARG A 234 26.47 15.58 13.90
C ARG A 234 26.84 17.06 13.79
N GLN A 235 28.14 17.38 13.89
CA GLN A 235 28.64 18.75 13.81
C GLN A 235 29.04 19.17 12.38
N THR A 236 28.92 18.28 11.41
CA THR A 236 29.26 18.62 10.02
C THR A 236 28.18 19.53 9.42
N PRO A 237 28.56 20.55 8.63
CA PRO A 237 27.59 21.43 7.96
C PRO A 237 26.57 20.65 7.10
N ALA A 238 27.03 19.57 6.45
CA ALA A 238 26.19 18.71 5.63
C ALA A 238 25.11 17.99 6.45
N PHE A 239 25.48 17.40 7.60
CA PHE A 239 24.52 16.73 8.47
C PHE A 239 23.50 17.72 9.06
N LEU A 240 23.95 18.90 9.48
CA LEU A 240 23.07 19.95 10.01
C LEU A 240 22.04 20.40 8.96
N LYS A 241 22.45 20.55 7.69
CA LYS A 241 21.52 20.86 6.58
C LYS A 241 20.47 19.77 6.38
N ILE A 242 20.89 18.50 6.41
CA ILE A 242 19.97 17.35 6.31
C ILE A 242 18.98 17.35 7.48
N LEU A 243 19.47 17.59 8.70
CA LEU A 243 18.65 17.63 9.90
C LEU A 243 17.58 18.73 9.84
N LEU A 244 17.92 19.92 9.32
CA LEU A 244 16.94 20.98 9.08
C LEU A 244 15.85 20.52 8.12
N ARG A 245 16.22 19.87 7.01
CA ARG A 245 15.24 19.32 6.05
C ARG A 245 14.31 18.29 6.68
N VAL A 246 14.82 17.40 7.54
CA VAL A 246 14.01 16.41 8.25
C VAL A 246 13.05 17.08 9.25
N LYS A 247 13.48 18.18 9.90
CA LYS A 247 12.61 19.00 10.77
C LYS A 247 11.48 19.66 9.98
N GLU A 248 11.76 20.19 8.79
CA GLU A 248 10.73 20.72 7.87
C GLU A 248 9.72 19.64 7.47
N ASN A 249 10.19 18.45 7.06
CA ASN A 249 9.32 17.33 6.68
C ASN A 249 8.38 16.91 7.82
N LYS A 250 8.87 16.95 9.06
CA LYS A 250 8.05 16.67 10.24
C LYS A 250 6.94 17.70 10.41
N LYS A 251 7.27 18.99 10.33
CA LYS A 251 6.32 20.09 10.44
C LYS A 251 5.22 20.00 9.38
N THR A 252 5.60 19.83 8.12
CA THR A 252 4.65 19.67 7.01
C THR A 252 3.70 18.49 7.21
N ALA A 253 4.17 17.40 7.82
CA ALA A 253 3.34 16.22 8.08
C ALA A 253 2.43 16.35 9.32
N GLU A 254 2.66 17.34 10.18
CA GLU A 254 1.80 17.66 11.34
C GLU A 254 0.72 18.69 10.96
N GLU A 255 0.98 19.52 9.93
CA GLU A 255 0.09 20.57 9.44
C GLU A 255 -0.90 20.11 8.35
N GLY A 256 -0.67 18.94 7.72
CA GLY A 256 -1.49 18.39 6.63
C GLY A 256 -2.27 17.13 7.00
#